data_AF-A0A4Y8X3C4-F1
#
_entry.id   AF-A0A4Y8X3C4-F1
#
_cell.length_a   1.000
_cell.length_b   1.000
_cell.length_c   1.000
_cell.angle_alpha   90.00
_cell.angle_beta   90.00
_cell.angle_gamma   90.00
#
_symmetry.space_group_name_H-M   'P 1'
#
loop_
_entity.id
_entity.type
_entity.pdbx_description
1 polymer ?
#
loop_
_entity_poly.entity_id
_entity_poly.type
_entity_poly.pdbx_seq_one_letter_code
_entity_poly.pdbx_strand_id
1 'polypeptide(L)'
;MPETTHYELPHGGYNGVELVGEFAYKEALLRALPRLPADGAPAEATVPVEIVPEPDNPYDRRAVSVRAEGQVIGYLSRELAADYHLPIKRIVASGAVLRSSARLYAYVDYRGELEISAWVGLPEPDWMAPLNDGYPATTSVLPYGRQTYQVTKEDQHFEHLFNFVPKSGKGPVLLTLHSADTTLRNGNVRRTVEVRLDGQKAGELTTATSAHYLPVIDHADGMGRVVGVWGTITGSGLAAELTIKGAKSTELTDQWLRDMPLFPRLVPEAHTYDVPNTYQGKPKGKENTTRQTGPRSGSSAIARAGYADVAGLRADGGSDRVQGAPASRPGATSAVPAAPKKRTAPQPPVNPLPVRLSDTVVRLGEGSGPRRPVFYTVKGKQVFVDDRERSNAGKHPRRTAWIALVSITLLGLLLAGIPGIGPLLTIAALVIVFVAGPDQLRKASALEADRGGSVAGPLTPRDQQDREWGGVGEENQDPGDGEGA
;
A
#
# COMPACT_ATOMS: atom_id res chain seq x y z
N MET A 1 -23.52 -27.64 -9.46
CA MET A 1 -22.18 -27.02 -9.32
C MET A 1 -21.95 -26.89 -7.82
N PRO A 2 -20.88 -27.47 -7.23
CA PRO A 2 -20.56 -27.18 -5.85
C PRO A 2 -20.40 -25.66 -5.71
N GLU A 3 -21.01 -25.09 -4.68
CA GLU A 3 -20.95 -23.66 -4.39
C GLU A 3 -19.48 -23.30 -4.11
N THR A 4 -18.83 -22.57 -5.02
CA THR A 4 -17.42 -22.20 -4.87
C THR A 4 -17.28 -21.35 -3.62
N THR A 5 -16.65 -21.89 -2.58
CA THR A 5 -16.47 -21.16 -1.33
C THR A 5 -15.35 -20.14 -1.51
N HIS A 6 -15.61 -18.89 -1.16
CA HIS A 6 -14.64 -17.81 -1.29
C HIS A 6 -13.95 -17.53 0.05
N TYR A 7 -12.64 -17.34 0.01
CA TYR A 7 -11.84 -16.86 1.13
C TYR A 7 -11.40 -15.43 0.84
N GLU A 8 -12.08 -14.46 1.43
CA GLU A 8 -11.72 -13.04 1.29
C GLU A 8 -10.61 -12.68 2.28
N LEU A 9 -9.46 -12.21 1.77
CA LEU A 9 -8.33 -11.87 2.63
C LEU A 9 -8.62 -10.67 3.54
N PRO A 10 -8.21 -10.75 4.82
CA PRO A 10 -8.12 -9.57 5.66
C PRO A 10 -7.08 -8.59 5.11
N HIS A 11 -7.41 -7.29 5.02
CA HIS A 11 -6.52 -6.20 4.56
C HIS A 11 -6.11 -6.17 3.07
N GLY A 12 -7.09 -6.00 2.16
CA GLY A 12 -6.82 -5.90 0.71
C GLY A 12 -6.49 -4.52 0.11
N GLY A 13 -6.32 -3.42 0.88
CA GLY A 13 -6.32 -2.08 0.26
C GLY A 13 -5.46 -1.04 0.94
N TYR A 14 -4.29 -0.75 0.34
CA TYR A 14 -3.61 0.55 0.18
C TYR A 14 -2.07 0.40 0.13
N ASN A 15 -1.50 -0.59 0.82
CA ASN A 15 -0.07 -0.96 0.78
C ASN A 15 0.09 -2.37 0.22
N GLY A 16 -0.34 -2.58 -1.01
CA GLY A 16 -0.24 -3.89 -1.66
C GLY A 16 1.21 -4.24 -2.02
N VAL A 17 1.43 -5.51 -2.28
CA VAL A 17 2.66 -6.07 -2.82
C VAL A 17 2.69 -5.84 -4.32
N GLU A 18 3.78 -5.29 -4.85
CA GLU A 18 3.95 -5.06 -6.29
C GLU A 18 4.04 -6.40 -7.04
N LEU A 19 3.30 -6.50 -8.14
CA LEU A 19 3.34 -7.66 -9.01
C LEU A 19 4.52 -7.56 -9.97
N VAL A 20 5.08 -8.71 -10.31
CA VAL A 20 6.16 -8.81 -11.31
C VAL A 20 5.65 -9.47 -12.59
N GLY A 21 6.39 -9.25 -13.69
CA GLY A 21 6.08 -9.84 -14.99
C GLY A 21 4.96 -9.14 -15.76
N GLU A 22 4.50 -7.99 -15.29
CA GLU A 22 3.40 -7.19 -15.85
C GLU A 22 3.56 -6.88 -17.34
N PHE A 23 4.80 -6.75 -17.80
CA PHE A 23 5.12 -6.54 -19.22
C PHE A 23 4.55 -7.64 -20.14
N ALA A 24 4.41 -8.88 -19.64
CA ALA A 24 3.87 -10.00 -20.39
C ALA A 24 2.33 -10.06 -20.36
N TYR A 25 1.68 -9.24 -19.51
CA TYR A 25 0.24 -9.26 -19.24
C TYR A 25 -0.42 -7.89 -19.45
N LYS A 26 0.22 -6.99 -20.22
CA LYS A 26 -0.27 -5.62 -20.46
C LYS A 26 -1.71 -5.59 -20.96
N GLU A 27 -2.10 -6.48 -21.88
CA GLU A 27 -3.48 -6.54 -22.37
C GLU A 27 -4.49 -6.88 -21.28
N ALA A 28 -4.19 -7.86 -20.43
CA ALA A 28 -5.06 -8.26 -19.33
C ALA A 28 -5.20 -7.12 -18.30
N LEU A 29 -4.08 -6.48 -17.95
CA LEU A 29 -4.06 -5.32 -17.07
C LEU A 29 -4.87 -4.14 -17.63
N LEU A 30 -4.76 -3.85 -18.93
CA LEU A 30 -5.54 -2.78 -19.57
C LEU A 30 -7.04 -3.08 -19.63
N ARG A 31 -7.41 -4.35 -19.88
CA ARG A 31 -8.82 -4.77 -19.87
C ARG A 31 -9.44 -4.57 -18.49
N ALA A 32 -8.69 -4.88 -17.43
CA ALA A 32 -9.15 -4.73 -16.04
C ALA A 32 -9.32 -3.26 -15.61
N LEU A 33 -8.68 -2.28 -16.27
CA LEU A 33 -8.88 -0.86 -15.97
C LEU A 33 -10.24 -0.36 -16.48
N PRO A 34 -11.02 0.40 -15.71
CA PRO A 34 -12.32 0.93 -16.14
C PRO A 34 -12.20 1.95 -17.28
N ARG A 35 -11.04 2.58 -17.43
CA ARG A 35 -10.70 3.48 -18.53
C ARG A 35 -9.23 3.36 -18.89
N LEU A 36 -8.90 3.63 -20.15
CA LEU A 36 -7.49 3.72 -20.57
C LEU A 36 -6.87 5.04 -20.05
N PRO A 37 -5.55 5.06 -19.79
CA PRO A 37 -4.84 6.31 -19.57
C PRO A 37 -4.87 7.14 -20.86
N ALA A 38 -5.03 8.46 -20.73
CA ALA A 38 -4.97 9.39 -21.86
C ALA A 38 -3.75 10.29 -21.71
N ASP A 39 -3.40 11.04 -22.76
CA ASP A 39 -2.27 11.98 -22.73
C ASP A 39 -2.36 12.90 -21.51
N GLY A 40 -1.39 12.76 -20.59
CA GLY A 40 -1.30 13.54 -19.35
C GLY A 40 -2.26 13.13 -18.22
N ALA A 41 -3.14 12.13 -18.41
CA ALA A 41 -4.11 11.69 -17.41
C ALA A 41 -3.91 10.20 -17.05
N PRO A 42 -3.37 9.89 -15.86
CA PRO A 42 -3.21 8.50 -15.43
C PRO A 42 -4.58 7.84 -15.25
N ALA A 43 -4.64 6.51 -15.40
CA ALA A 43 -5.77 5.67 -15.05
C ALA A 43 -5.44 4.89 -13.77
N GLU A 44 -6.38 4.87 -12.82
CA GLU A 44 -6.22 4.16 -11.56
C GLU A 44 -7.52 3.46 -11.21
N ALA A 45 -7.43 2.23 -10.72
CA ALA A 45 -8.57 1.47 -10.25
C ALA A 45 -8.18 0.44 -9.20
N THR A 46 -9.14 0.09 -8.34
CA THR A 46 -9.05 -1.08 -7.47
C THR A 46 -10.01 -2.13 -8.01
N VAL A 47 -9.51 -3.33 -8.31
CA VAL A 47 -10.27 -4.42 -8.92
C VAL A 47 -10.21 -5.66 -8.03
N PRO A 48 -11.29 -6.46 -7.93
CA PRO A 48 -11.24 -7.75 -7.27
C PRO A 48 -10.33 -8.71 -8.05
N VAL A 49 -9.55 -9.51 -7.32
CA VAL A 49 -8.61 -10.48 -7.91
C VAL A 49 -8.63 -11.80 -7.16
N GLU A 50 -8.24 -12.84 -7.89
CA GLU A 50 -7.99 -14.18 -7.35
C GLU A 50 -6.49 -14.43 -7.25
N ILE A 51 -6.06 -15.04 -6.16
CA ILE A 51 -4.65 -15.37 -5.90
C ILE A 51 -4.51 -16.90 -6.06
N VAL A 52 -3.75 -17.33 -7.07
CA VAL A 52 -3.78 -18.71 -7.54
C VAL A 52 -2.38 -19.32 -7.54
N PRO A 53 -2.13 -20.40 -6.76
CA PRO A 53 -0.86 -21.11 -6.75
C PRO A 53 -0.71 -21.97 -8.01
N GLU A 54 0.46 -21.97 -8.64
CA GLU A 54 0.77 -22.72 -9.85
C GLU A 54 1.87 -23.75 -9.59
N PRO A 55 1.56 -24.90 -8.96
CA PRO A 55 2.56 -25.92 -8.62
C PRO A 55 3.27 -26.52 -9.84
N ASP A 56 2.63 -26.46 -11.00
CA ASP A 56 3.06 -26.97 -12.30
C ASP A 56 3.80 -25.95 -13.16
N ASN A 57 4.01 -24.73 -12.65
CA ASN A 57 4.73 -23.70 -13.38
C ASN A 57 6.17 -24.17 -13.68
N PRO A 58 6.61 -24.18 -14.95
CA PRO A 58 7.90 -24.76 -15.37
C PRO A 58 9.11 -23.96 -14.88
N TYR A 59 8.91 -22.70 -14.46
CA TYR A 59 9.98 -21.81 -14.02
C TYR A 59 10.13 -21.82 -12.49
N ASP A 60 9.02 -21.96 -11.76
CA ASP A 60 9.02 -22.00 -10.29
C ASP A 60 7.78 -22.72 -9.74
N ARG A 61 7.98 -23.86 -9.04
CA ARG A 61 6.90 -24.65 -8.40
C ARG A 61 6.21 -23.94 -7.23
N ARG A 62 6.78 -22.80 -6.79
CA ARG A 62 6.21 -21.93 -5.76
C ARG A 62 5.46 -20.75 -6.35
N ALA A 63 5.41 -20.62 -7.68
CA ALA A 63 4.79 -19.49 -8.36
C ALA A 63 3.34 -19.28 -7.88
N VAL A 64 3.00 -18.01 -7.70
CA VAL A 64 1.66 -17.55 -7.37
C VAL A 64 1.29 -16.47 -8.38
N SER A 65 0.26 -16.74 -9.17
CA SER A 65 -0.31 -15.77 -10.10
C SER A 65 -1.42 -14.99 -9.42
N VAL A 66 -1.59 -13.74 -9.84
CA VAL A 66 -2.75 -12.91 -9.49
C VAL A 66 -3.59 -12.72 -10.75
N ARG A 67 -4.90 -12.95 -10.63
CA ARG A 67 -5.81 -13.01 -11.76
C ARG A 67 -6.99 -12.06 -11.58
N ALA A 68 -7.28 -11.27 -12.60
CA ALA A 68 -8.51 -10.49 -12.71
C ALA A 68 -9.40 -11.16 -13.76
N GLU A 69 -10.66 -11.46 -13.41
CA GLU A 69 -11.61 -12.12 -14.31
C GLU A 69 -11.05 -13.39 -14.97
N GLY A 70 -10.29 -14.18 -14.20
CA GLY A 70 -9.65 -15.42 -14.66
C GLY A 70 -8.39 -15.24 -15.53
N GLN A 71 -8.02 -14.01 -15.89
CA GLN A 71 -6.82 -13.67 -16.65
C GLN A 71 -5.67 -13.29 -15.74
N VAL A 72 -4.47 -13.85 -15.99
CA VAL A 72 -3.26 -13.47 -15.24
C VAL A 72 -2.90 -12.01 -15.52
N ILE A 73 -2.79 -11.22 -14.45
CA ILE A 73 -2.38 -9.81 -14.51
C ILE A 73 -0.94 -9.60 -13.98
N GLY A 74 -0.40 -10.58 -13.28
CA GLY A 74 0.97 -10.55 -12.76
C GLY A 74 1.23 -11.70 -11.79
N TYR A 75 2.44 -11.72 -11.25
CA TYR A 75 2.89 -12.74 -10.30
C TYR A 75 3.44 -12.10 -9.03
N LEU A 76 3.42 -12.84 -7.93
CA LEU A 76 4.30 -12.49 -6.81
C LEU A 76 5.76 -12.68 -7.24
N SER A 77 6.67 -11.84 -6.70
CA SER A 77 8.11 -12.05 -6.91
C SER A 77 8.53 -13.42 -6.39
N ARG A 78 9.64 -13.96 -6.88
CA ARG A 78 10.14 -15.27 -6.43
C ARG A 78 10.39 -15.35 -4.93
N GLU A 79 10.87 -14.24 -4.36
CA GLU A 79 11.13 -14.10 -2.93
C GLU A 79 9.82 -14.15 -2.13
N LEU A 80 8.83 -13.36 -2.53
CA LEU A 80 7.51 -13.36 -1.88
C LEU A 80 6.77 -14.68 -2.09
N ALA A 81 6.85 -15.26 -3.29
CA ALA A 81 6.29 -16.57 -3.57
C ALA A 81 6.87 -17.65 -2.63
N ALA A 82 8.13 -17.54 -2.22
CA ALA A 82 8.74 -18.46 -1.26
C ALA A 82 8.07 -18.44 0.12
N ASP A 83 7.60 -17.27 0.58
CA ASP A 83 6.94 -17.11 1.87
C ASP A 83 5.43 -17.40 1.80
N TYR A 84 4.79 -17.00 0.70
CA TYR A 84 3.33 -17.06 0.57
C TYR A 84 2.79 -18.38 0.01
N HIS A 85 3.60 -19.18 -0.70
CA HIS A 85 3.05 -20.34 -1.41
C HIS A 85 2.39 -21.38 -0.49
N LEU A 86 2.90 -21.62 0.71
CA LEU A 86 2.31 -22.61 1.63
C LEU A 86 0.95 -22.15 2.18
N PRO A 87 0.84 -20.97 2.82
CA PRO A 87 -0.45 -20.57 3.35
C PRO A 87 -1.50 -20.31 2.24
N ILE A 88 -1.10 -19.90 1.02
CA ILE A 88 -2.03 -19.86 -0.14
C ILE A 88 -2.49 -21.27 -0.51
N LYS A 89 -1.57 -22.22 -0.67
CA LYS A 89 -1.91 -23.61 -1.01
C LYS A 89 -2.80 -24.26 0.05
N ARG A 90 -2.63 -23.94 1.33
CA ARG A 90 -3.51 -24.39 2.42
C ARG A 90 -4.97 -23.98 2.17
N ILE A 91 -5.20 -22.71 1.83
CA ILE A 91 -6.54 -22.19 1.57
C ILE A 91 -7.16 -22.88 0.35
N VAL A 92 -6.40 -23.02 -0.74
CA VAL A 92 -6.86 -23.71 -1.96
C VAL A 92 -7.14 -25.19 -1.72
N ALA A 93 -6.28 -25.88 -0.96
CA ALA A 93 -6.48 -27.27 -0.56
C ALA A 93 -7.71 -27.47 0.35
N SER A 94 -8.18 -26.40 0.99
CA SER A 94 -9.43 -26.39 1.75
C SER A 94 -10.68 -26.25 0.87
N GLY A 95 -10.51 -26.25 -0.46
CA GLY A 95 -11.59 -26.10 -1.44
C GLY A 95 -12.05 -24.66 -1.65
N ALA A 96 -11.29 -23.67 -1.15
CA ALA A 96 -11.65 -22.26 -1.23
C ALA A 96 -10.88 -21.51 -2.33
N VAL A 97 -11.54 -20.55 -2.96
CA VAL A 97 -10.88 -19.60 -3.88
C VAL A 97 -10.44 -18.37 -3.09
N LEU A 98 -9.13 -18.13 -3.05
CA LEU A 98 -8.53 -17.00 -2.35
C LEU A 98 -8.73 -15.70 -3.14
N ARG A 99 -9.38 -14.71 -2.51
CA ARG A 99 -9.71 -13.41 -3.10
C ARG A 99 -9.12 -12.24 -2.32
N SER A 100 -8.81 -11.19 -3.07
CA SER A 100 -8.37 -9.90 -2.54
C SER A 100 -8.71 -8.78 -3.54
N SER A 101 -8.15 -7.59 -3.31
CA SER A 101 -8.18 -6.48 -4.25
C SER A 101 -6.78 -6.19 -4.80
N ALA A 102 -6.69 -5.82 -6.07
CA ALA A 102 -5.49 -5.26 -6.65
C ALA A 102 -5.72 -3.80 -7.07
N ARG A 103 -4.74 -2.95 -6.77
CA ARG A 103 -4.67 -1.57 -7.27
C ARG A 103 -3.90 -1.59 -8.58
N LEU A 104 -4.50 -1.05 -9.63
CA LEU A 104 -3.90 -0.86 -10.94
C LEU A 104 -3.62 0.63 -11.14
N TYR A 105 -2.44 0.97 -11.65
CA TYR A 105 -2.07 2.32 -12.02
C TYR A 105 -1.42 2.29 -13.40
N ALA A 106 -1.90 3.12 -14.32
CA ALA A 106 -1.35 3.24 -15.65
C ALA A 106 -1.21 4.69 -16.07
N TYR A 107 -0.17 5.00 -16.81
CA TYR A 107 0.02 6.33 -17.40
C TYR A 107 0.78 6.23 -18.73
N VAL A 108 0.62 7.26 -19.56
CA VAL A 108 1.42 7.43 -20.76
C VAL A 108 2.53 8.41 -20.42
N ASP A 109 3.79 7.99 -20.60
CA ASP A 109 4.94 8.83 -20.31
C ASP A 109 5.17 9.92 -21.38
N TYR A 110 6.19 10.76 -21.21
CA TYR A 110 6.51 11.84 -22.16
C TYR A 110 6.96 11.33 -23.54
N ARG A 111 7.33 10.05 -23.67
CA ARG A 111 7.71 9.40 -24.93
C ARG A 111 6.49 8.77 -25.64
N GLY A 112 5.32 8.82 -25.02
CA GLY A 112 4.12 8.14 -25.52
C GLY A 112 4.10 6.65 -25.18
N GLU A 113 4.96 6.19 -24.28
CA GLU A 113 5.01 4.79 -23.84
C GLU A 113 4.04 4.57 -22.68
N LEU A 114 3.27 3.49 -22.79
CA LEU A 114 2.35 3.06 -21.74
C LEU A 114 3.13 2.30 -20.65
N GLU A 115 3.09 2.87 -19.45
CA GLU A 115 3.51 2.21 -18.22
C GLU A 115 2.28 1.80 -17.41
N ILE A 116 2.30 0.57 -16.90
CA ILE A 116 1.23 0.00 -16.07
C ILE A 116 1.85 -0.80 -14.94
N SER A 117 1.30 -0.63 -13.75
CA SER A 117 1.74 -1.29 -12.52
C SER A 117 0.55 -1.76 -11.70
N ALA A 118 0.73 -2.85 -10.98
CA ALA A 118 -0.28 -3.52 -10.19
C ALA A 118 0.26 -3.89 -8.81
N TRP A 119 -0.55 -3.64 -7.78
CA TRP A 119 -0.26 -4.02 -6.41
C TRP A 119 -1.42 -4.84 -5.85
N VAL A 120 -1.15 -6.04 -5.36
CA VAL A 120 -2.16 -6.90 -4.72
C VAL A 120 -2.16 -6.70 -3.21
N GLY A 121 -3.34 -6.55 -2.61
CA GLY A 121 -3.48 -6.53 -1.16
C GLY A 121 -3.20 -7.91 -0.57
N LEU A 122 -2.12 -8.05 0.18
CA LEU A 122 -1.76 -9.26 0.92
C LEU A 122 -1.37 -8.86 2.34
N PRO A 123 -1.95 -9.49 3.38
CA PRO A 123 -1.40 -9.38 4.73
C PRO A 123 -0.11 -10.20 4.83
N GLU A 124 0.62 -10.09 5.93
CA GLU A 124 1.79 -10.96 6.19
C GLU A 124 1.41 -12.46 6.07
N PRO A 125 2.35 -13.36 5.72
CA PRO A 125 2.04 -14.78 5.50
C PRO A 125 1.30 -15.44 6.68
N ASP A 126 1.76 -15.19 7.91
CA ASP A 126 1.17 -15.72 9.15
C ASP A 126 -0.17 -15.05 9.49
N TRP A 127 -0.55 -14.00 8.76
CA TRP A 127 -1.82 -13.30 8.89
C TRP A 127 -2.89 -13.74 7.88
N MET A 128 -2.56 -14.65 6.96
CA MET A 128 -3.51 -15.11 5.94
C MET A 128 -4.59 -16.04 6.50
N ALA A 129 -4.33 -16.75 7.59
CA ALA A 129 -5.25 -17.66 8.26
C ALA A 129 -5.49 -17.23 9.71
N PRO A 130 -6.68 -17.47 10.29
CA PRO A 130 -6.89 -17.24 11.72
C PRO A 130 -6.07 -18.24 12.54
N LEU A 131 -5.63 -17.83 13.73
CA LEU A 131 -4.93 -18.69 14.68
C LEU A 131 -5.82 -19.79 15.27
N ASN A 132 -7.14 -19.64 15.18
CA ASN A 132 -8.14 -20.56 15.71
C ASN A 132 -8.96 -21.22 14.59
N ASP A 133 -9.49 -22.42 14.85
CA ASP A 133 -10.27 -23.22 13.90
C ASP A 133 -11.57 -23.80 14.49
N GLY A 134 -11.91 -23.43 15.73
CA GLY A 134 -13.08 -23.90 16.48
C GLY A 134 -14.37 -23.10 16.24
N TYR A 135 -14.43 -22.31 15.16
CA TYR A 135 -15.65 -21.61 14.77
C TYR A 135 -16.68 -22.57 14.14
N PRO A 136 -18.00 -22.34 14.30
CA PRO A 136 -19.04 -23.18 13.71
C PRO A 136 -18.96 -23.25 12.18
N ALA A 137 -19.33 -24.39 11.58
CA ALA A 137 -19.39 -24.54 10.12
C ALA A 137 -20.45 -23.63 9.45
N THR A 138 -21.37 -23.06 10.23
CA THR A 138 -22.39 -22.10 9.78
C THR A 138 -21.91 -20.64 9.86
N THR A 139 -20.61 -20.41 10.10
CA THR A 139 -20.05 -19.07 10.24
C THR A 139 -19.99 -18.35 8.91
N SER A 140 -20.61 -17.17 8.83
CA SER A 140 -20.49 -16.23 7.71
C SER A 140 -19.70 -15.01 8.17
N VAL A 141 -18.53 -14.78 7.57
CA VAL A 141 -17.60 -13.75 8.04
C VAL A 141 -17.91 -12.40 7.40
N LEU A 142 -18.05 -11.38 8.25
CA LEU A 142 -18.27 -10.01 7.81
C LEU A 142 -17.09 -9.52 6.96
N PRO A 143 -17.35 -8.80 5.85
CA PRO A 143 -16.34 -8.03 5.14
C PRO A 143 -15.64 -7.06 6.08
N TYR A 144 -14.44 -6.60 5.71
CA TYR A 144 -13.71 -5.64 6.52
C TYR A 144 -14.45 -4.31 6.65
N GLY A 145 -14.63 -3.86 7.90
CA GLY A 145 -15.17 -2.54 8.20
C GLY A 145 -14.12 -1.43 8.11
N ARG A 146 -14.60 -0.19 8.05
CA ARG A 146 -13.74 1.00 8.04
C ARG A 146 -13.00 1.20 9.37
N GLN A 147 -13.67 0.85 10.47
CA GLN A 147 -13.21 1.11 11.84
C GLN A 147 -12.91 -0.19 12.58
N THR A 148 -11.88 -0.17 13.41
CA THR A 148 -11.59 -1.22 14.39
C THR A 148 -12.27 -0.89 15.72
N TYR A 149 -12.86 -1.90 16.37
CA TYR A 149 -13.52 -1.78 17.67
C TYR A 149 -12.82 -2.63 18.72
N GLN A 150 -12.67 -2.07 19.92
CA GLN A 150 -12.18 -2.78 21.09
C GLN A 150 -13.29 -3.67 21.66
N VAL A 151 -12.96 -4.92 21.97
CA VAL A 151 -13.82 -5.78 22.81
C VAL A 151 -13.72 -5.27 24.25
N THR A 152 -14.67 -5.58 25.11
CA THR A 152 -14.61 -5.21 26.53
C THR A 152 -14.78 -6.44 27.39
N LYS A 153 -14.29 -6.36 28.63
CA LYS A 153 -14.31 -7.45 29.62
C LYS A 153 -13.43 -8.65 29.24
N GLU A 154 -12.41 -8.45 28.40
CA GLU A 154 -11.46 -9.51 28.02
C GLU A 154 -10.64 -10.02 29.21
N ASP A 155 -10.43 -9.17 30.22
CA ASP A 155 -9.76 -9.50 31.49
C ASP A 155 -10.45 -10.65 32.24
N GLN A 156 -11.78 -10.76 32.11
CA GLN A 156 -12.57 -11.83 32.71
C GLN A 156 -12.40 -13.19 31.99
N HIS A 157 -11.71 -13.19 30.85
CA HIS A 157 -11.56 -14.33 29.96
C HIS A 157 -10.09 -14.63 29.61
N PHE A 158 -9.14 -14.02 30.33
CA PHE A 158 -7.71 -14.09 30.02
C PHE A 158 -7.16 -15.52 29.89
N GLU A 159 -7.57 -16.46 30.76
CA GLU A 159 -7.06 -17.84 30.75
C GLU A 159 -7.27 -18.54 29.40
N HIS A 160 -8.41 -18.33 28.76
CA HIS A 160 -8.70 -18.89 27.43
C HIS A 160 -8.01 -18.10 26.32
N LEU A 161 -8.06 -16.76 26.39
CA LEU A 161 -7.46 -15.89 25.38
C LEU A 161 -5.94 -16.08 25.26
N PHE A 162 -5.26 -16.29 26.38
CA PHE A 162 -3.81 -16.45 26.41
C PHE A 162 -3.33 -17.64 25.55
N ASN A 163 -4.12 -18.70 25.41
CA ASN A 163 -3.79 -19.86 24.58
C ASN A 163 -3.68 -19.55 23.08
N PHE A 164 -4.26 -18.43 22.64
CA PHE A 164 -4.24 -17.99 21.25
C PHE A 164 -3.25 -16.84 21.00
N VAL A 165 -2.53 -16.37 22.03
CA VAL A 165 -1.52 -15.32 21.85
C VAL A 165 -0.26 -15.94 21.23
N PRO A 166 0.10 -15.58 19.99
CA PRO A 166 1.30 -16.14 19.35
C PRO A 166 2.58 -15.60 20.00
N LYS A 167 3.71 -16.24 19.72
CA LYS A 167 5.03 -15.80 20.24
C LYS A 167 5.42 -14.38 19.80
N SER A 168 4.89 -13.91 18.67
CA SER A 168 5.03 -12.52 18.20
C SER A 168 4.31 -11.50 19.10
N GLY A 169 3.42 -11.96 19.99
CA GLY A 169 2.56 -11.15 20.85
C GLY A 169 1.29 -10.65 20.17
N LYS A 170 1.12 -10.89 18.86
CA LYS A 170 -0.04 -10.40 18.10
C LYS A 170 -0.35 -11.30 16.90
N GLY A 171 -1.62 -11.59 16.66
CA GLY A 171 -2.05 -12.33 15.46
C GLY A 171 -3.55 -12.26 15.18
N PRO A 172 -3.97 -12.78 14.02
CA PRO A 172 -5.37 -12.76 13.61
C PRO A 172 -6.16 -13.89 14.28
N VAL A 173 -7.41 -13.62 14.63
CA VAL A 173 -8.36 -14.63 15.10
C VAL A 173 -9.69 -14.44 14.40
N LEU A 174 -10.44 -15.52 14.23
CA LEU A 174 -11.83 -15.46 13.80
C LEU A 174 -12.74 -15.57 15.03
N LEU A 175 -13.48 -14.50 15.29
CA LEU A 175 -14.41 -14.41 16.41
C LEU A 175 -15.84 -14.59 15.89
N THR A 176 -16.75 -15.00 16.77
CA THR A 176 -18.18 -15.04 16.47
C THR A 176 -18.95 -14.07 17.34
N LEU A 177 -19.97 -13.43 16.76
CA LEU A 177 -20.80 -12.43 17.39
C LEU A 177 -22.17 -13.01 17.69
N HIS A 178 -22.63 -12.87 18.93
CA HIS A 178 -23.90 -13.43 19.42
C HIS A 178 -24.71 -12.33 20.10
N SER A 179 -26.03 -12.35 19.93
CA SER A 179 -26.90 -11.45 20.70
C SER A 179 -27.02 -11.95 22.14
N ALA A 180 -26.90 -11.04 23.10
CA ALA A 180 -26.98 -11.35 24.53
C ALA A 180 -27.76 -10.27 25.28
N ASP A 181 -28.78 -10.71 26.03
CA ASP A 181 -29.58 -9.84 26.88
C ASP A 181 -29.04 -9.86 28.31
N THR A 182 -28.51 -8.73 28.77
CA THR A 182 -28.03 -8.56 30.14
C THR A 182 -29.05 -7.77 30.94
N THR A 183 -29.60 -8.37 31.99
CA THR A 183 -30.44 -7.64 32.95
C THR A 183 -29.56 -6.81 33.87
N LEU A 184 -29.71 -5.49 33.83
CA LEU A 184 -29.01 -4.55 34.69
C LEU A 184 -29.58 -4.62 36.12
N ARG A 185 -28.81 -4.13 37.10
CA ARG A 185 -29.21 -4.09 38.53
C ARG A 185 -30.50 -3.32 38.80
N ASN A 186 -30.91 -2.44 37.88
CA ASN A 186 -32.15 -1.66 37.94
C ASN A 186 -33.34 -2.37 37.26
N GLY A 187 -33.19 -3.63 36.84
CA GLY A 187 -34.23 -4.41 36.16
C GLY A 187 -34.36 -4.13 34.65
N ASN A 188 -33.63 -3.15 34.10
CA ASN A 188 -33.65 -2.90 32.66
C ASN A 188 -32.86 -3.98 31.91
N VAL A 189 -33.44 -4.52 30.84
CA VAL A 189 -32.76 -5.45 29.94
C VAL A 189 -31.97 -4.65 28.92
N ARG A 190 -30.68 -4.95 28.79
CA ARG A 190 -29.77 -4.33 27.84
C ARG A 190 -29.28 -5.40 26.86
N ARG A 191 -29.67 -5.24 25.60
CA ARG A 191 -29.22 -6.09 24.50
C ARG A 191 -27.83 -5.64 24.03
N THR A 192 -26.87 -6.55 24.06
CA THR A 192 -25.47 -6.32 23.69
C THR A 192 -24.97 -7.45 22.82
N VAL A 193 -23.84 -7.25 22.16
CA VAL A 193 -23.16 -8.30 21.40
C VAL A 193 -22.11 -8.96 22.27
N GLU A 194 -22.28 -10.26 22.52
CA GLU A 194 -21.27 -11.12 23.10
C GLU A 194 -20.29 -11.57 22.02
N VAL A 195 -19.00 -11.50 22.32
CA VAL A 195 -17.92 -11.94 21.42
C VAL A 195 -17.41 -13.27 21.93
N ARG A 196 -17.34 -14.27 21.04
CA ARG A 196 -16.83 -15.61 21.36
C ARG A 196 -15.62 -15.98 20.52
N LEU A 197 -14.65 -16.63 21.16
CA LEU A 197 -13.49 -17.26 20.54
C LEU A 197 -13.65 -18.77 20.71
N ASP A 198 -13.81 -19.51 19.60
CA ASP A 198 -14.05 -20.96 19.59
C ASP A 198 -15.21 -21.40 20.50
N GLY A 199 -16.33 -20.69 20.43
CA GLY A 199 -17.54 -20.98 21.18
C GLY A 199 -17.51 -20.56 22.66
N GLN A 200 -16.35 -20.16 23.19
CA GLN A 200 -16.24 -19.64 24.56
C GLN A 200 -16.36 -18.12 24.57
N LYS A 201 -16.99 -17.57 25.61
CA LYS A 201 -17.10 -16.13 25.80
C LYS A 201 -15.71 -15.51 25.96
N ALA A 202 -15.42 -14.52 25.14
CA ALA A 202 -14.16 -13.79 25.09
C ALA A 202 -14.31 -12.32 25.54
N GLY A 203 -15.54 -11.83 25.60
CA GLY A 203 -15.87 -10.48 26.05
C GLY A 203 -17.21 -10.03 25.46
N GLU A 204 -17.43 -8.72 25.43
CA GLU A 204 -18.61 -8.11 24.85
C GLU A 204 -18.28 -6.77 24.17
N LEU A 205 -19.12 -6.34 23.23
CA LEU A 205 -19.01 -5.01 22.65
C LEU A 205 -19.77 -3.98 23.50
N THR A 206 -19.29 -2.74 23.52
CA THR A 206 -20.05 -1.62 24.12
C THR A 206 -21.44 -1.51 23.49
N THR A 207 -22.41 -0.87 24.15
CA THR A 207 -23.75 -0.71 23.53
C THR A 207 -23.76 0.10 22.26
N ALA A 208 -22.94 1.16 22.19
CA ALA A 208 -22.83 1.96 20.98
C ALA A 208 -22.34 1.08 19.81
N THR A 209 -21.32 0.26 20.04
CA THR A 209 -20.82 -0.67 19.03
C THR A 209 -21.82 -1.79 18.72
N SER A 210 -22.45 -2.36 19.75
CA SER A 210 -23.42 -3.47 19.64
C SER A 210 -24.59 -3.10 18.72
N ALA A 211 -25.10 -1.87 18.82
CA ALA A 211 -26.19 -1.38 17.98
C ALA A 211 -25.90 -1.46 16.47
N HIS A 212 -24.63 -1.43 16.07
CA HIS A 212 -24.24 -1.54 14.67
C HIS A 212 -24.29 -2.96 14.10
N TYR A 213 -24.18 -3.98 14.97
CA TYR A 213 -24.08 -5.40 14.57
C TYR A 213 -25.33 -6.20 14.89
N LEU A 214 -26.10 -5.83 15.92
CA LEU A 214 -27.34 -6.55 16.29
C LEU A 214 -28.29 -6.81 15.11
N PRO A 215 -28.57 -5.85 14.19
CA PRO A 215 -29.43 -6.13 13.06
C PRO A 215 -28.90 -7.23 12.13
N VAL A 216 -27.58 -7.32 11.96
CA VAL A 216 -26.97 -8.35 11.11
C VAL A 216 -26.96 -9.72 11.79
N ILE A 217 -26.81 -9.74 13.12
CA ILE A 217 -26.88 -10.96 13.93
C ILE A 217 -28.30 -11.51 13.88
N ASP A 218 -29.31 -10.67 14.10
CA ASP A 218 -30.72 -11.07 14.04
C ASP A 218 -31.09 -11.65 12.66
N HIS A 219 -30.58 -11.03 11.59
CA HIS A 219 -30.77 -11.53 10.22
C HIS A 219 -30.05 -12.87 9.98
N ALA A 220 -28.81 -12.99 10.44
CA ALA A 220 -28.03 -14.23 10.33
C ALA A 220 -28.67 -15.40 11.08
N ASP A 221 -29.14 -15.15 12.31
CA ASP A 221 -29.84 -16.13 13.15
C ASP A 221 -31.10 -16.63 12.43
N GLY A 222 -31.86 -15.74 11.80
CA GLY A 222 -33.02 -16.08 10.96
C GLY A 222 -32.70 -16.99 9.77
N MET A 223 -31.45 -16.99 9.30
CA MET A 223 -30.95 -17.87 8.23
C MET A 223 -30.19 -19.10 8.75
N GLY A 224 -30.12 -19.31 10.07
CA GLY A 224 -29.33 -20.38 10.68
C GLY A 224 -27.82 -20.21 10.47
N ARG A 225 -27.36 -18.96 10.33
CA ARG A 225 -25.94 -18.59 10.21
C ARG A 225 -25.43 -17.99 11.51
N VAL A 226 -24.12 -18.09 11.74
CA VAL A 226 -23.43 -17.40 12.83
C VAL A 226 -22.59 -16.29 12.24
N VAL A 227 -22.67 -15.07 12.79
CA VAL A 227 -21.86 -13.95 12.31
C VAL A 227 -20.43 -14.12 12.79
N GLY A 228 -19.51 -14.31 11.85
CA GLY A 228 -18.07 -14.28 12.07
C GLY A 228 -17.51 -12.88 11.86
N VAL A 229 -16.45 -12.52 12.58
CA VAL A 229 -15.72 -11.28 12.38
C VAL A 229 -14.22 -11.52 12.57
N TRP A 230 -13.42 -10.88 11.72
CA TRP A 230 -11.99 -10.84 11.91
C TRP A 230 -11.64 -10.04 13.15
N GLY A 231 -10.83 -10.64 14.00
CA GLY A 231 -10.28 -10.02 15.18
C GLY A 231 -8.76 -10.04 15.17
N THR A 232 -8.20 -9.22 16.04
CA THR A 232 -6.78 -9.27 16.35
C THR A 232 -6.63 -9.48 17.83
N ILE A 233 -5.94 -10.57 18.19
CA ILE A 233 -5.51 -10.83 19.55
C ILE A 233 -4.12 -10.22 19.74
N THR A 234 -3.98 -9.43 20.80
CA THR A 234 -2.70 -8.87 21.22
C THR A 234 -2.51 -9.25 22.68
N GLY A 235 -1.36 -9.79 23.05
CA GLY A 235 -1.17 -10.24 24.41
C GLY A 235 0.28 -10.37 24.84
N SER A 236 0.42 -10.53 26.15
CA SER A 236 1.66 -10.84 26.86
C SER A 236 1.36 -11.90 27.92
N GLY A 237 2.36 -12.29 28.71
CA GLY A 237 2.16 -13.20 29.85
C GLY A 237 1.19 -12.70 30.93
N LEU A 238 0.77 -11.43 30.89
CA LEU A 238 -0.03 -10.79 31.94
C LEU A 238 -1.43 -10.34 31.49
N ALA A 239 -1.64 -10.15 30.19
CA ALA A 239 -2.88 -9.60 29.66
C ALA A 239 -3.06 -9.97 28.19
N ALA A 240 -4.31 -10.12 27.76
CA ALA A 240 -4.70 -10.30 26.38
C ALA A 240 -5.85 -9.34 26.06
N GLU A 241 -5.77 -8.71 24.91
CA GLU A 241 -6.73 -7.75 24.38
C GLU A 241 -7.26 -8.27 23.04
N LEU A 242 -8.54 -8.01 22.79
CA LEU A 242 -9.17 -8.34 21.52
C LEU A 242 -9.72 -7.10 20.85
N THR A 243 -9.47 -7.01 19.55
CA THR A 243 -10.16 -6.05 18.69
C THR A 243 -10.92 -6.80 17.61
N ILE A 244 -12.00 -6.20 17.09
CA ILE A 244 -12.74 -6.68 15.93
C ILE A 244 -12.70 -5.66 14.80
N LYS A 245 -12.74 -6.16 13.58
CA LYS A 245 -12.86 -5.33 12.38
C LYS A 245 -13.79 -5.99 11.38
N GLY A 246 -15.05 -5.57 11.39
CA GLY A 246 -16.09 -6.03 10.47
C GLY A 246 -16.94 -4.86 9.99
N ALA A 247 -17.51 -5.00 8.81
CA ALA A 247 -18.44 -4.04 8.25
C ALA A 247 -19.72 -4.00 9.09
N LYS A 248 -20.17 -2.80 9.42
CA LYS A 248 -21.43 -2.61 10.14
C LYS A 248 -22.61 -2.93 9.25
N SER A 249 -23.80 -3.12 9.84
CA SER A 249 -25.07 -3.25 9.09
C SER A 249 -25.25 -2.21 7.97
N THR A 250 -24.86 -0.95 8.19
CA THR A 250 -24.96 0.13 7.20
C THR A 250 -23.90 0.12 6.10
N GLU A 251 -22.86 -0.71 6.24
CA GLU A 251 -21.73 -0.83 5.31
C GLU A 251 -21.83 -2.08 4.43
N LEU A 252 -22.77 -2.98 4.73
CA LEU A 252 -22.96 -4.23 4.01
C LEU A 252 -23.80 -4.01 2.75
N THR A 253 -23.49 -4.77 1.70
CA THR A 253 -24.29 -4.77 0.48
C THR A 253 -25.50 -5.69 0.65
N ASP A 254 -26.60 -5.38 -0.03
CA ASP A 254 -27.79 -6.23 -0.02
C ASP A 254 -27.48 -7.64 -0.54
N GLN A 255 -26.54 -7.76 -1.48
CA GLN A 255 -26.09 -9.05 -1.98
C GLN A 255 -25.42 -9.88 -0.88
N TRP A 256 -24.48 -9.29 -0.14
CA TRP A 256 -23.84 -10.01 0.97
C TRP A 256 -24.84 -10.42 2.05
N LEU A 257 -25.82 -9.56 2.36
CA LEU A 257 -26.87 -9.87 3.34
C LEU A 257 -27.78 -11.02 2.89
N ARG A 258 -28.07 -11.13 1.59
CA ARG A 258 -28.86 -12.25 1.04
C ARG A 258 -28.06 -13.55 1.02
N ASP A 259 -26.81 -13.48 0.58
CA ASP A 259 -26.00 -14.67 0.33
C ASP A 259 -25.39 -15.22 1.63
N MET A 260 -24.96 -14.32 2.53
CA MET A 260 -24.19 -14.59 3.76
C MET A 260 -23.25 -15.79 3.60
N PRO A 261 -22.24 -15.68 2.72
CA PRO A 261 -21.42 -16.80 2.32
C PRO A 261 -20.72 -17.43 3.52
N LEU A 262 -20.66 -18.76 3.53
CA LEU A 262 -19.97 -19.50 4.57
C LEU A 262 -18.46 -19.30 4.46
N PHE A 263 -17.82 -19.12 5.61
CA PHE A 263 -16.37 -19.12 5.70
C PHE A 263 -15.85 -20.57 5.66
N PRO A 264 -14.88 -20.88 4.80
CA PRO A 264 -14.39 -22.24 4.65
C PRO A 264 -13.63 -22.67 5.90
N ARG A 265 -13.77 -23.96 6.25
CA ARG A 265 -12.92 -24.57 7.27
C ARG A 265 -11.58 -24.93 6.64
N LEU A 266 -10.51 -24.33 7.14
CA LEU A 266 -9.18 -24.58 6.61
C LEU A 266 -8.67 -25.97 7.03
N VAL A 267 -7.97 -26.66 6.13
CA VAL A 267 -7.21 -27.86 6.48
C VAL A 267 -6.09 -27.53 7.47
N PRO A 268 -5.61 -28.48 8.29
CA PRO A 268 -4.51 -28.26 9.22
C PRO A 268 -3.23 -27.81 8.52
N GLU A 269 -2.34 -27.17 9.28
CA GLU A 269 -1.03 -26.76 8.76
C GLU A 269 -0.17 -27.98 8.42
N ALA A 270 0.42 -27.96 7.23
CA ALA A 270 1.29 -29.00 6.70
C ALA A 270 2.45 -28.40 5.90
N HIS A 271 3.54 -29.16 5.78
CA HIS A 271 4.70 -28.79 4.97
C HIS A 271 4.46 -28.87 3.46
N THR A 272 3.37 -29.51 3.04
CA THR A 272 2.96 -29.63 1.64
C THR A 272 1.44 -29.77 1.55
N TYR A 273 0.88 -29.32 0.43
CA TYR A 273 -0.52 -29.49 0.09
C TYR A 273 -0.63 -29.92 -1.36
N ASP A 274 -1.58 -30.81 -1.64
CA ASP A 274 -1.97 -31.14 -3.01
C ASP A 274 -2.98 -30.11 -3.49
N VAL A 275 -2.64 -29.40 -4.57
CA VAL A 275 -3.47 -28.38 -5.19
C VAL A 275 -3.47 -28.56 -6.70
N PRO A 276 -4.55 -28.21 -7.40
CA PRO A 276 -4.62 -28.40 -8.84
C PRO A 276 -3.50 -27.67 -9.60
N ASN A 277 -3.11 -28.26 -10.73
CA ASN A 277 -2.27 -27.60 -11.73
C ASN A 277 -3.06 -26.44 -12.35
N THR A 278 -2.49 -25.24 -12.38
CA THR A 278 -3.21 -24.04 -12.82
C THR A 278 -2.38 -23.13 -13.72
N TYR A 279 -1.15 -23.50 -14.08
CA TYR A 279 -0.33 -22.68 -14.97
C TYR A 279 -1.01 -22.45 -16.33
N GLN A 280 -1.21 -21.18 -16.71
CA GLN A 280 -1.90 -20.82 -17.96
C GLN A 280 -0.93 -20.56 -19.15
N GLY A 281 0.38 -20.67 -18.95
CA GLY A 281 1.35 -20.24 -19.97
C GLY A 281 1.47 -18.71 -20.06
N LYS A 282 2.46 -18.24 -20.83
CA LYS A 282 2.49 -16.81 -21.23
C LYS A 282 1.50 -16.59 -22.37
N PRO A 283 0.83 -15.42 -22.46
CA PRO A 283 0.17 -15.01 -23.69
C PRO A 283 1.22 -15.01 -24.81
N LYS A 284 0.91 -15.60 -25.97
CA LYS A 284 1.82 -15.63 -27.12
C LYS A 284 2.04 -14.21 -27.67
N GLY A 285 3.02 -13.49 -27.14
CA GLY A 285 3.53 -12.26 -27.73
C GLY A 285 4.53 -12.57 -28.84
N LYS A 286 4.04 -12.55 -30.08
CA LYS A 286 4.72 -12.54 -31.40
C LYS A 286 5.95 -13.47 -31.59
N GLU A 287 5.74 -14.38 -32.54
CA GLU A 287 6.67 -15.28 -33.21
C GLU A 287 8.07 -14.68 -33.50
N ASN A 288 9.07 -15.56 -33.43
CA ASN A 288 10.46 -15.30 -33.80
C ASN A 288 10.58 -14.67 -35.19
N THR A 289 10.82 -13.35 -35.27
CA THR A 289 11.46 -12.80 -36.48
C THR A 289 12.97 -12.94 -36.33
N THR A 290 13.48 -13.90 -37.08
CA THR A 290 14.89 -14.13 -37.40
C THR A 290 15.66 -12.82 -37.56
N ARG A 291 16.85 -12.77 -36.93
CA ARG A 291 17.89 -11.75 -37.10
C ARG A 291 18.01 -11.31 -38.57
N GLN A 292 17.65 -10.07 -38.87
CA GLN A 292 18.23 -9.32 -39.98
C GLN A 292 18.64 -7.93 -39.50
N THR A 293 19.94 -7.69 -39.61
CA THR A 293 20.66 -6.45 -39.35
C THR A 293 20.34 -5.40 -40.41
N GLY A 294 19.84 -4.23 -40.00
CA GLY A 294 19.62 -3.04 -40.84
C GLY A 294 19.10 -1.85 -40.01
N PRO A 295 19.41 -0.58 -40.37
CA PRO A 295 19.64 0.48 -39.39
C PRO A 295 18.38 1.14 -38.81
N ARG A 296 18.55 1.61 -37.56
CA ARG A 296 17.61 2.37 -36.73
C ARG A 296 16.98 3.56 -37.46
N SER A 297 15.66 3.56 -37.62
CA SER A 297 14.82 4.76 -37.66
C SER A 297 13.35 4.39 -37.41
N GLY A 298 12.69 5.08 -36.49
CA GLY A 298 11.21 5.11 -36.40
C GLY A 298 10.52 4.37 -35.24
N SER A 299 10.88 4.65 -33.98
CA SER A 299 10.18 4.13 -32.79
C SER A 299 8.92 4.91 -32.38
N SER A 300 8.20 5.56 -33.31
CA SER A 300 6.94 6.29 -32.99
C SER A 300 5.66 5.59 -33.47
N ALA A 301 5.76 4.52 -34.29
CA ALA A 301 4.60 3.86 -34.87
C ALA A 301 4.07 2.67 -34.04
N ILE A 302 4.92 2.03 -33.23
CA ILE A 302 4.58 0.78 -32.52
C ILE A 302 3.75 1.07 -31.25
N ALA A 303 3.98 2.20 -30.57
CA ALA A 303 3.25 2.58 -29.36
C ALA A 303 1.80 3.04 -29.67
N ARG A 304 1.60 3.78 -30.76
CA ARG A 304 0.24 4.13 -31.25
C ARG A 304 -0.56 2.90 -31.69
N ALA A 305 0.11 1.90 -32.26
CA ALA A 305 -0.55 0.66 -32.66
C ALA A 305 -1.09 -0.10 -31.43
N GLY A 306 -0.30 -0.24 -30.35
CA GLY A 306 -0.77 -0.91 -29.12
C GLY A 306 -1.93 -0.19 -28.42
N TYR A 307 -1.91 1.15 -28.41
CA TYR A 307 -3.03 1.94 -27.88
C TYR A 307 -4.28 1.85 -28.76
N ALA A 308 -4.11 1.88 -30.09
CA ALA A 308 -5.21 1.77 -31.05
C ALA A 308 -5.83 0.35 -31.09
N ASP A 309 -5.02 -0.70 -30.93
CA ASP A 309 -5.47 -2.10 -30.94
C ASP A 309 -6.35 -2.40 -29.72
N VAL A 310 -5.97 -1.89 -28.54
CA VAL A 310 -6.75 -2.04 -27.30
C VAL A 310 -7.99 -1.13 -27.28
N ALA A 311 -7.91 0.07 -27.88
CA ALA A 311 -9.07 0.91 -28.11
C ALA A 311 -10.07 0.26 -29.09
N GLY A 312 -9.58 -0.42 -30.13
CA GLY A 312 -10.37 -1.20 -31.09
C GLY A 312 -11.07 -2.40 -30.45
N LEU A 313 -10.38 -3.14 -29.57
CA LEU A 313 -10.93 -4.25 -28.80
C LEU A 313 -12.10 -3.84 -27.87
N ARG A 314 -12.15 -2.57 -27.42
CA ARG A 314 -13.29 -2.05 -26.63
C ARG A 314 -14.46 -1.56 -27.48
N ALA A 315 -14.23 -1.19 -28.74
CA ALA A 315 -15.28 -0.70 -29.63
C ALA A 315 -16.17 -1.82 -30.19
N ASP A 316 -15.68 -3.06 -30.23
CA ASP A 316 -16.38 -4.23 -30.81
C ASP A 316 -17.31 -4.96 -29.82
N GLY A 317 -17.40 -4.49 -28.57
CA GLY A 317 -18.22 -5.08 -27.52
C GLY A 317 -19.56 -4.35 -27.31
N GLY A 318 -20.53 -4.61 -28.18
CA GLY A 318 -21.96 -4.46 -27.85
C GLY A 318 -22.67 -3.20 -28.38
N SER A 319 -23.42 -3.38 -29.48
CA SER A 319 -24.56 -2.52 -29.79
C SER A 319 -25.80 -3.38 -29.99
N ASP A 320 -26.57 -3.58 -28.92
CA ASP A 320 -27.95 -4.03 -28.99
C ASP A 320 -28.83 -3.11 -28.14
N ARG A 321 -29.45 -2.17 -28.84
CA ARG A 321 -30.81 -1.61 -28.71
C ARG A 321 -31.33 -1.17 -27.31
N VAL A 322 -31.75 0.10 -27.20
CA VAL A 322 -33.16 0.58 -27.16
C VAL A 322 -33.19 2.03 -26.64
N GLN A 323 -33.90 2.88 -27.37
CA GLN A 323 -34.23 4.27 -27.03
C GLN A 323 -35.22 4.35 -25.86
N GLY A 324 -34.95 5.24 -24.91
CA GLY A 324 -35.87 5.72 -23.88
C GLY A 324 -35.37 7.04 -23.28
N ALA A 325 -36.22 8.06 -23.31
CA ALA A 325 -35.90 9.48 -23.05
C ALA A 325 -35.88 9.85 -21.53
N PRO A 326 -35.69 11.13 -21.13
CA PRO A 326 -34.64 11.52 -20.18
C PRO A 326 -35.13 11.81 -18.75
N ALA A 327 -34.25 11.66 -17.76
CA ALA A 327 -34.49 12.13 -16.39
C ALA A 327 -33.25 12.84 -15.81
N SER A 328 -33.37 14.17 -15.72
CA SER A 328 -33.05 15.03 -14.57
C SER A 328 -31.78 14.78 -13.76
N ARG A 329 -30.81 15.70 -13.90
CA ARG A 329 -29.78 16.00 -12.89
C ARG A 329 -30.42 16.43 -11.56
N PRO A 330 -29.77 16.14 -10.41
CA PRO A 330 -29.11 17.23 -9.71
C PRO A 330 -27.77 16.89 -9.05
N GLY A 331 -26.85 17.87 -9.06
CA GLY A 331 -26.02 18.23 -7.90
C GLY A 331 -24.76 17.41 -7.60
N ALA A 332 -23.70 17.60 -8.40
CA ALA A 332 -22.35 17.25 -7.98
C ALA A 332 -21.78 18.35 -7.06
N THR A 333 -21.72 18.09 -5.76
CA THR A 333 -20.92 18.88 -4.81
C THR A 333 -19.51 18.31 -4.81
N SER A 334 -18.55 19.08 -5.35
CA SER A 334 -17.12 18.76 -5.26
C SER A 334 -16.68 18.73 -3.79
N ALA A 335 -16.37 17.55 -3.27
CA ALA A 335 -15.64 17.39 -2.02
C ALA A 335 -14.17 17.07 -2.35
N VAL A 336 -13.29 18.04 -2.08
CA VAL A 336 -11.83 17.89 -2.10
C VAL A 336 -11.44 16.91 -0.98
N PRO A 337 -10.77 15.77 -1.24
CA PRO A 337 -10.35 14.88 -0.16
C PRO A 337 -9.10 15.45 0.53
N ALA A 338 -9.21 15.54 1.84
CA ALA A 338 -8.19 15.98 2.77
C ALA A 338 -6.96 15.05 2.79
N ALA A 339 -5.78 15.65 2.96
CA ALA A 339 -4.49 14.97 3.03
C ALA A 339 -4.35 14.06 4.27
N PRO A 340 -3.85 12.82 4.14
CA PRO A 340 -3.63 11.92 5.27
C PRO A 340 -2.36 12.28 6.06
N LYS A 341 -2.48 12.31 7.39
CA LYS A 341 -1.41 12.57 8.36
C LYS A 341 -0.70 11.27 8.80
N LYS A 342 0.61 11.46 9.07
CA LYS A 342 1.64 10.60 9.71
C LYS A 342 2.31 9.51 8.84
N ARG A 343 3.39 9.95 8.17
CA ARG A 343 4.47 9.11 7.63
C ARG A 343 5.26 8.46 8.78
N THR A 344 5.55 7.17 8.68
CA THR A 344 6.47 6.44 9.56
C THR A 344 7.84 7.12 9.52
N ALA A 345 8.41 7.43 10.70
CA ALA A 345 9.70 8.11 10.79
C ALA A 345 10.85 7.17 10.36
N PRO A 346 11.84 7.66 9.58
CA PRO A 346 12.98 6.85 9.16
C PRO A 346 13.84 6.39 10.34
N GLN A 347 14.40 5.18 10.25
CA GLN A 347 15.20 4.56 11.31
C GLN A 347 16.71 4.63 11.02
N PRO A 348 17.57 4.90 12.02
CA PRO A 348 19.01 4.97 11.86
C PRO A 348 19.63 3.60 11.48
N PRO A 349 20.85 3.57 10.90
CA PRO A 349 21.54 2.33 10.54
C PRO A 349 21.74 1.42 11.76
N VAL A 350 21.50 0.11 11.57
CA VAL A 350 21.63 -0.93 12.60
C VAL A 350 23.09 -1.15 13.03
N ASN A 351 24.05 -0.77 12.18
CA ASN A 351 25.48 -0.79 12.50
C ASN A 351 26.19 0.43 11.86
N PRO A 352 26.24 1.59 12.54
CA PRO A 352 26.81 2.80 11.97
C PRO A 352 28.33 2.68 11.83
N LEU A 353 28.86 2.98 10.64
CA LEU A 353 30.29 3.20 10.40
C LEU A 353 30.53 4.72 10.38
N PRO A 354 30.91 5.35 11.52
CA PRO A 354 30.99 6.80 11.61
C PRO A 354 32.16 7.35 10.78
N VAL A 355 31.85 8.13 9.75
CA VAL A 355 32.83 8.85 8.93
C VAL A 355 32.80 10.33 9.33
N ARG A 356 33.92 10.88 9.82
CA ARG A 356 34.01 12.31 10.13
C ARG A 356 34.13 13.12 8.83
N LEU A 357 33.18 14.03 8.60
CA LEU A 357 33.17 14.92 7.43
C LEU A 357 33.70 16.32 7.76
N SER A 358 33.55 16.77 9.01
CA SER A 358 34.15 18.00 9.54
C SER A 358 34.22 17.95 11.07
N ASP A 359 34.80 18.97 11.71
CA ASP A 359 34.86 19.11 13.18
C ASP A 359 33.50 19.06 13.88
N THR A 360 32.42 19.32 13.13
CA THR A 360 31.05 19.39 13.68
C THR A 360 30.07 18.41 13.04
N VAL A 361 30.46 17.66 12.01
CA VAL A 361 29.57 16.76 11.24
C VAL A 361 30.19 15.37 11.11
N VAL A 362 29.46 14.34 11.56
CA VAL A 362 29.81 12.93 11.41
C VAL A 362 28.71 12.20 10.67
N ARG A 363 29.01 11.50 9.58
CA ARG A 363 28.05 10.65 8.86
C ARG A 363 27.97 9.28 9.54
N LEU A 364 26.77 8.81 9.83
CA LEU A 364 26.51 7.53 10.52
C LEU A 364 26.21 6.37 9.54
N GLY A 365 25.76 6.68 8.33
CA GLY A 365 25.42 5.69 7.29
C GLY A 365 24.00 5.83 6.76
N GLU A 366 23.63 4.92 5.85
CA GLU A 366 22.28 4.83 5.29
C GLU A 366 21.34 4.10 6.27
N GLY A 367 20.23 4.75 6.62
CA GLY A 367 19.20 4.16 7.46
C GLY A 367 18.06 3.53 6.66
N SER A 368 17.17 2.84 7.36
CA SER A 368 16.03 2.15 6.75
C SER A 368 14.80 3.07 6.70
N GLY A 369 14.17 3.18 5.54
CA GLY A 369 12.98 4.00 5.34
C GLY A 369 12.80 4.48 3.90
N PRO A 370 11.68 5.17 3.61
CA PRO A 370 11.41 5.70 2.28
C PRO A 370 12.50 6.71 1.86
N ARG A 371 12.96 6.62 0.60
CA ARG A 371 13.96 7.52 -0.02
C ARG A 371 15.38 7.49 0.59
N ARG A 372 15.82 6.30 1.05
CA ARG A 372 17.21 6.01 1.46
C ARG A 372 17.84 7.12 2.33
N PRO A 373 17.28 7.38 3.52
CA PRO A 373 17.74 8.46 4.39
C PRO A 373 19.20 8.22 4.85
N VAL A 374 20.08 9.19 4.69
CA VAL A 374 21.42 9.15 5.29
C VAL A 374 21.40 9.91 6.61
N PHE A 375 21.94 9.29 7.66
CA PHE A 375 21.98 9.85 9.00
C PHE A 375 23.32 10.54 9.27
N TYR A 376 23.26 11.70 9.93
CA TYR A 376 24.41 12.50 10.33
C TYR A 376 24.24 12.96 11.79
N THR A 377 25.35 13.14 12.49
CA THR A 377 25.43 13.83 13.78
C THR A 377 26.03 15.21 13.54
N VAL A 378 25.26 16.27 13.81
CA VAL A 378 25.70 17.67 13.71
C VAL A 378 25.75 18.27 15.11
N LYS A 379 26.94 18.64 15.61
CA LYS A 379 27.15 19.14 16.98
C LYS A 379 26.46 18.26 18.06
N GLY A 380 26.60 16.94 17.94
CA GLY A 380 26.04 15.98 18.88
C GLY A 380 24.54 15.66 18.73
N LYS A 381 23.83 16.26 17.76
CA LYS A 381 22.41 15.97 17.49
C LYS A 381 22.26 15.22 16.16
N GLN A 382 21.47 14.14 16.18
CA GLN A 382 21.21 13.32 15.00
C GLN A 382 20.20 13.99 14.08
N VAL A 383 20.45 13.88 12.78
CA VAL A 383 19.63 14.42 11.70
C VAL A 383 19.70 13.47 10.52
N PHE A 384 18.62 13.35 9.74
CA PHE A 384 18.63 12.57 8.51
C PHE A 384 18.35 13.45 7.30
N VAL A 385 18.90 13.06 6.16
CA VAL A 385 18.70 13.72 4.86
C VAL A 385 18.29 12.68 3.82
N ASP A 386 17.14 12.90 3.19
CA ASP A 386 16.62 12.00 2.15
C ASP A 386 17.15 12.36 0.75
N ASP A 387 16.91 11.48 -0.23
CA ASP A 387 17.40 11.69 -1.61
C ASP A 387 16.81 12.95 -2.28
N ARG A 388 15.60 13.38 -1.88
CA ARG A 388 14.94 14.58 -2.42
C ARG A 388 15.58 15.86 -1.87
N GLU A 389 15.91 15.87 -0.58
CA GLU A 389 16.63 16.97 0.07
C GLU A 389 18.05 17.10 -0.51
N ARG A 390 18.69 15.99 -0.87
CA ARG A 390 19.97 15.97 -1.61
C ARG A 390 19.84 16.49 -3.05
N SER A 391 18.83 16.06 -3.80
CA SER A 391 18.62 16.52 -5.19
C SER A 391 18.23 17.99 -5.29
N ASN A 392 17.50 18.51 -4.30
CA ASN A 392 17.04 19.90 -4.25
C ASN A 392 18.04 20.84 -3.56
N ALA A 393 19.14 20.33 -3.01
CA ALA A 393 20.18 21.16 -2.41
C ALA A 393 20.85 21.99 -3.52
N GLY A 394 20.50 23.28 -3.63
CA GLY A 394 21.18 24.22 -4.52
C GLY A 394 22.66 24.41 -4.17
N LYS A 395 23.38 25.29 -4.89
CA LYS A 395 24.84 25.51 -4.68
C LYS A 395 25.22 25.91 -3.24
N HIS A 396 24.33 26.55 -2.48
CA HIS A 396 24.58 26.98 -1.09
C HIS A 396 23.42 26.64 -0.13
N PRO A 397 23.29 25.38 0.34
CA PRO A 397 22.12 24.93 1.10
C PRO A 397 21.92 25.69 2.42
N ARG A 398 23.00 26.08 3.12
CA ARG A 398 22.92 26.91 4.33
C ARG A 398 22.38 28.32 4.06
N ARG A 399 22.82 28.96 2.97
CA ARG A 399 22.34 30.29 2.58
C ARG A 399 20.86 30.23 2.18
N THR A 400 20.46 29.21 1.42
CA THR A 400 19.07 29.01 1.01
C THR A 400 18.15 28.77 2.21
N ALA A 401 18.57 27.96 3.19
CA ALA A 401 17.80 27.74 4.42
C ALA A 401 17.65 29.02 5.26
N TRP A 402 18.73 29.81 5.37
CA TRP A 402 18.68 31.12 6.04
C TRP A 402 17.74 32.11 5.35
N ILE A 403 17.82 32.22 4.03
CA ILE A 403 16.96 33.10 3.24
C ILE A 403 15.49 32.71 3.44
N ALA A 404 15.16 31.41 3.39
CA ALA A 404 13.79 30.94 3.60
C ALA A 404 13.23 31.30 4.99
N LEU A 405 14.03 31.16 6.06
CA LEU A 405 13.62 31.54 7.41
C LEU A 405 13.40 33.06 7.54
N VAL A 406 14.27 33.86 6.93
CA VAL A 406 14.15 35.33 6.90
C VAL A 406 12.90 35.74 6.12
N SER A 407 12.63 35.11 4.98
CA SER A 407 11.43 35.37 4.17
C SER A 407 10.13 35.03 4.91
N ILE A 408 10.07 33.91 5.63
CA ILE A 408 8.89 33.53 6.45
C ILE A 408 8.68 34.55 7.58
N THR A 409 9.76 35.01 8.20
CA THR A 409 9.70 36.03 9.27
C THR A 409 9.18 37.37 8.74
N LEU A 410 9.71 37.82 7.59
CA LEU A 410 9.26 39.04 6.91
C LEU A 410 7.79 38.94 6.47
N LEU A 411 7.37 37.80 5.94
CA LEU A 411 5.98 37.56 5.55
C LEU A 411 5.04 37.61 6.76
N GLY A 412 5.43 36.99 7.88
CA GLY A 412 4.68 37.07 9.14
C GLY A 412 4.57 38.49 9.69
N LEU A 413 5.63 39.30 9.55
CA LEU A 413 5.61 40.72 9.93
C LEU A 413 4.70 41.56 9.01
N LEU A 414 4.73 41.29 7.71
CA LEU A 414 3.89 41.98 6.72
C LEU A 414 2.40 41.68 6.92
N LEU A 415 2.07 40.45 7.31
CA LEU A 415 0.71 40.03 7.61
C LEU A 415 0.19 40.57 8.98
N ALA A 416 1.06 41.13 9.82
CA ALA A 416 0.69 41.68 11.12
C ALA A 416 -0.32 42.84 11.03
N GLY A 417 -0.34 43.55 9.90
CA GLY A 417 -1.23 44.69 9.66
C GLY A 417 -2.69 44.33 9.39
N ILE A 418 -3.05 43.03 9.31
CA ILE A 418 -4.42 42.61 9.02
C ILE A 418 -5.25 42.62 10.31
N PRO A 419 -6.34 43.41 10.42
CA PRO A 419 -7.17 43.45 11.62
C PRO A 419 -7.77 42.08 11.96
N GLY A 420 -7.74 41.70 13.24
CA GLY A 420 -8.34 40.48 13.77
C GLY A 420 -7.47 39.21 13.67
N ILE A 421 -6.71 39.04 12.59
CA ILE A 421 -5.91 37.83 12.34
C ILE A 421 -4.40 38.06 12.23
N GLY A 422 -3.95 39.30 12.00
CA GLY A 422 -2.54 39.63 11.80
C GLY A 422 -1.61 39.16 12.91
N PRO A 423 -1.87 39.48 14.19
CA PRO A 423 -1.03 39.02 15.31
C PRO A 423 -0.91 37.50 15.42
N LEU A 424 -1.99 36.77 15.10
CA LEU A 424 -1.98 35.30 15.12
C LEU A 424 -1.11 34.72 14.00
N LEU A 425 -1.13 35.34 12.81
CA LEU A 425 -0.29 34.93 11.68
C LEU A 425 1.20 35.21 11.93
N THR A 426 1.54 36.35 12.56
CA THR A 426 2.92 36.64 12.96
C THR A 426 3.44 35.64 13.99
N ILE A 427 2.62 35.31 15.00
CA ILE A 427 2.98 34.31 16.01
C ILE A 427 3.16 32.93 15.37
N ALA A 428 2.26 32.51 14.48
CA ALA A 428 2.38 31.24 13.76
C ALA A 428 3.68 31.17 12.92
N ALA A 429 4.05 32.25 12.23
CA ALA A 429 5.30 32.33 11.48
C ALA A 429 6.53 32.22 12.40
N LEU A 430 6.54 32.92 13.54
CA LEU A 430 7.62 32.84 14.53
C LEU A 430 7.74 31.44 15.16
N VAL A 431 6.61 30.78 15.45
CA VAL A 431 6.60 29.40 15.95
C VAL A 431 7.19 28.44 14.91
N ILE A 432 6.86 28.59 13.62
CA ILE A 432 7.44 27.78 12.55
C ILE A 432 8.96 27.99 12.48
N VAL A 433 9.44 29.23 12.54
CA VAL A 433 10.88 29.54 12.51
C VAL A 433 11.60 28.97 13.73
N PHE A 434 11.02 29.08 14.93
CA PHE A 434 11.64 28.60 16.17
C PHE A 434 11.67 27.07 16.27
N VAL A 435 10.60 26.40 15.83
CA VAL A 435 10.49 24.92 15.90
C VAL A 435 11.24 24.24 14.76
N ALA A 436 11.10 24.72 13.52
CA ALA A 436 11.66 24.06 12.35
C ALA A 436 13.04 24.60 11.92
N GLY A 437 13.38 25.84 12.28
CA GLY A 437 14.63 26.49 11.87
C GLY A 437 15.91 25.76 12.32
N PRO A 438 16.02 25.33 13.60
CA PRO A 438 17.22 24.64 14.07
C PRO A 438 17.48 23.31 13.34
N ASP A 439 16.44 22.59 12.95
CA ASP A 439 16.56 21.31 12.24
C ASP A 439 17.00 21.53 10.78
N GLN A 440 16.38 22.50 10.09
CA GLN A 440 16.73 22.90 8.73
C GLN A 440 18.20 23.37 8.60
N LEU A 441 18.70 24.15 9.56
CA LEU A 441 20.10 24.59 9.57
C LEU A 441 21.09 23.45 9.81
N ARG A 442 20.71 22.42 10.59
CA ARG A 442 21.55 21.23 10.79
C ARG A 442 21.56 20.33 9.56
N LYS A 443 20.41 20.12 8.91
CA LYS A 443 20.34 19.42 7.61
C LYS A 443 21.19 20.08 6.54
N ALA A 444 21.09 21.41 6.42
CA ALA A 444 21.92 22.18 5.49
C ALA A 444 23.42 22.08 5.81
N SER A 445 23.79 21.99 7.10
CA SER A 445 25.17 21.76 7.53
C SER A 445 25.69 20.38 7.15
N ALA A 446 24.85 19.34 7.26
CA ALA A 446 25.19 17.99 6.82
C ALA A 446 25.38 17.93 5.30
N LEU A 447 24.47 18.54 4.53
CA LEU A 447 24.53 18.62 3.06
C LEU A 447 25.77 19.35 2.54
N GLU A 448 26.20 20.42 3.22
CA GLU A 448 27.40 21.18 2.84
C GLU A 448 28.69 20.40 3.14
N ALA A 449 28.75 19.70 4.29
CA ALA A 449 29.91 18.88 4.67
C ALA A 449 30.07 17.61 3.80
N ASP A 450 28.95 16.98 3.41
CA ASP A 450 28.96 15.78 2.55
C ASP A 450 29.41 16.09 1.12
N ARG A 451 29.22 17.33 0.64
CA ARG A 451 29.80 17.81 -0.63
C ARG A 451 31.30 18.07 -0.57
N GLY A 452 31.83 18.46 0.60
CA GLY A 452 33.24 18.78 0.79
C GLY A 452 34.13 17.57 1.14
N GLY A 453 33.54 16.44 1.54
CA GLY A 453 34.24 15.23 1.95
C GLY A 453 34.53 14.29 0.80
N SER A 454 35.52 14.61 -0.03
CA SER A 454 36.06 13.65 -1.02
C SER A 454 37.01 12.65 -0.34
N VAL A 455 36.53 11.42 -0.11
CA VAL A 455 37.39 10.22 -0.14
C VAL A 455 36.80 9.30 -1.21
N ALA A 456 37.63 9.00 -2.21
CA ALA A 456 37.27 8.34 -3.45
C ALA A 456 36.59 6.96 -3.26
N GLY A 457 35.39 6.82 -3.80
CA GLY A 457 34.79 5.56 -4.21
C GLY A 457 34.75 5.48 -5.74
N PRO A 458 34.72 4.28 -6.34
CA PRO A 458 35.03 4.07 -7.75
C PRO A 458 34.07 4.85 -8.66
N LEU A 459 34.65 5.64 -9.56
CA LEU A 459 33.95 6.45 -10.55
C LEU A 459 33.04 5.59 -11.42
N THR A 460 31.83 6.06 -11.68
CA THR A 460 30.94 5.41 -12.63
C THR A 460 31.40 5.72 -14.06
N PRO A 461 31.17 4.84 -15.05
CA PRO A 461 31.56 5.08 -16.45
C PRO A 461 31.03 6.39 -17.06
N ARG A 462 29.98 6.98 -16.46
CA ARG A 462 29.44 8.30 -16.84
C ARG A 462 30.37 9.46 -16.49
N ASP A 463 31.10 9.38 -15.37
CA ASP A 463 31.99 10.45 -14.90
C ASP A 463 33.28 10.54 -15.73
N GLN A 464 33.64 9.46 -16.43
CA GLN A 464 34.77 9.42 -17.35
C GLN A 464 34.43 10.09 -18.69
N GLN A 465 33.18 9.96 -19.13
CA GLN A 465 32.70 10.49 -20.41
C GLN A 465 32.53 12.02 -20.37
N ASP A 466 32.12 12.58 -19.23
CA ASP A 466 31.96 14.03 -19.04
C ASP A 466 33.32 14.77 -18.92
N ARG A 467 34.39 14.05 -18.54
CA ARG A 467 35.76 14.62 -18.51
C ARG A 467 36.43 14.65 -19.88
N GLU A 468 36.14 13.68 -20.75
CA GLU A 468 36.73 13.64 -22.10
C GLU A 468 36.10 14.65 -23.07
N TRP A 469 34.88 15.15 -22.78
CA TRP A 469 34.19 16.14 -23.62
C TRP A 469 34.35 17.60 -23.17
N GLY A 470 34.91 17.85 -21.98
CA GLY A 470 35.14 19.21 -21.46
C GLY A 470 36.47 19.86 -21.86
N GLY A 471 37.33 19.16 -22.61
CA GLY A 471 38.72 19.57 -22.90
C GLY A 471 38.96 20.12 -24.31
N VAL A 472 37.93 20.40 -25.11
CA VAL A 472 38.10 20.93 -26.47
C VAL A 472 37.38 22.26 -26.60
N GLY A 473 38.08 23.34 -26.27
CA GLY A 473 37.63 24.69 -26.61
C GLY A 473 38.02 25.71 -25.56
N GLU A 474 39.28 26.11 -25.52
CA GLU A 474 39.75 27.45 -25.15
C GLU A 474 41.29 27.48 -25.16
N GLU A 475 41.89 27.48 -26.35
CA GLU A 475 43.26 27.95 -26.54
C GLU A 475 43.38 28.56 -27.93
N ASN A 476 43.26 29.90 -27.99
CA ASN A 476 43.92 30.82 -28.93
C ASN A 476 43.20 32.16 -28.93
N GLN A 477 43.60 33.07 -28.03
CA GLN A 477 43.59 34.51 -28.31
C GLN A 477 44.90 35.11 -27.80
N ASP A 478 45.73 35.46 -28.78
CA ASP A 478 47.01 36.17 -28.71
C ASP A 478 46.79 37.64 -28.28
N PRO A 479 47.71 38.30 -27.56
CA PRO A 479 47.64 39.71 -27.26
C PRO A 479 48.45 40.54 -28.28
N GLY A 480 48.01 41.78 -28.55
CA GLY A 480 48.95 42.82 -29.00
C GLY A 480 48.50 43.67 -30.19
N ASP A 481 48.22 44.93 -29.85
CA ASP A 481 48.77 46.14 -30.48
C ASP A 481 48.26 46.64 -31.84
N GLY A 482 47.92 47.95 -31.82
CA GLY A 482 48.56 48.87 -32.77
C GLY A 482 47.63 49.62 -33.72
N GLU A 483 47.34 50.86 -33.34
CA GLU A 483 47.23 52.09 -34.15
C GLU A 483 47.17 52.03 -35.70
N GLY A 484 46.29 52.89 -36.24
CA GLY A 484 46.71 53.83 -37.28
C GLY A 484 46.07 53.67 -38.67
N ALA A 485 45.21 54.67 -38.98
CA ALA A 485 44.75 55.13 -40.30
C ALA A 485 43.84 54.22 -41.13
#